data_AF-A0A9D7M185-F1
#
_entry.id   AF-A0A9D7M185-F1
#
_cell.length_a   1.000
_cell.length_b   1.000
_cell.length_c   1.000
_cell.angle_alpha   90.00
_cell.angle_beta   90.00
_cell.angle_gamma   90.00
#
_symmetry.space_group_name_H-M   'P 1'
#
loop_
_entity.id
_entity.type
_entity.pdbx_description
1 polymer ?
#
loop_
_entity_poly.entity_id
_entity_poly.type
_entity_poly.pdbx_seq_one_letter_code
_entity_poly.pdbx_strand_id
1 'polypeptide(L)'
;MGGAVLRNYAPIQYVQNGTIIQTSPLHYVATDRIIAGDNVSDDVDQTDGVYDIKSGANVTFEAGDYIQLTNGFIVSGGTFHAVINSYLPNQQLCFWQNREVNTVNIVNSLSGTPALLIKPNPAQSFVELQNISEQLDQFSVYVYDNLGRIVLQVESSPNLKLDIDQLVPGIYSLHILESNQSSKFIKY
;
A
#
# COMPACT_ATOMS: atom_id res chain seq x y z
N MET A 1 15.63 4.37 31.22
CA MET A 1 15.90 3.90 29.85
C MET A 1 14.55 3.65 29.20
N GLY A 2 13.90 4.71 28.72
CA GLY A 2 12.72 4.62 27.86
C GLY A 2 13.14 5.25 26.54
N GLY A 3 13.05 4.49 25.46
CA GLY A 3 13.38 4.95 24.13
C GLY A 3 12.35 4.38 23.18
N ALA A 4 12.10 5.09 22.07
CA ALA A 4 11.18 4.66 21.01
C ALA A 4 11.32 3.15 20.75
N VAL A 5 10.29 2.39 21.08
CA VAL A 5 10.30 0.94 20.90
C VAL A 5 10.18 0.66 19.41
N LEU A 6 11.22 0.04 18.83
CA LEU A 6 11.19 -0.45 17.47
C LEU A 6 10.19 -1.60 17.37
N ARG A 7 8.95 -1.28 16.98
CA ARG A 7 7.90 -2.24 16.61
C ARG A 7 7.76 -2.22 15.08
N ASN A 8 8.80 -2.66 14.39
CA ASN A 8 8.80 -2.69 12.93
C ASN A 8 7.60 -3.51 12.42
N TYR A 9 6.92 -2.96 11.42
CA TYR A 9 5.74 -3.54 10.76
C TYR A 9 4.47 -3.60 11.62
N ALA A 10 4.41 -2.88 12.74
CA ALA A 10 3.12 -2.60 13.38
C ALA A 10 2.27 -1.68 12.47
N PRO A 11 0.94 -1.74 12.55
CA PRO A 11 0.07 -0.80 11.82
C PRO A 11 0.39 0.64 12.17
N ILE A 12 0.49 0.95 13.46
CA ILE A 12 0.78 2.27 13.98
C ILE A 12 2.07 2.20 14.78
N GLN A 13 2.99 3.13 14.51
CA GLN A 13 4.18 3.32 15.33
C GLN A 13 4.19 4.70 15.96
N TYR A 14 4.24 4.73 17.29
CA TYR A 14 4.41 5.95 18.08
C TYR A 14 5.90 6.13 18.39
N VAL A 15 6.45 7.29 18.03
CA VAL A 15 7.87 7.59 18.18
C VAL A 15 8.03 8.82 19.07
N GLN A 16 8.33 8.58 20.34
CA GLN A 16 8.47 9.60 21.37
C GLN A 16 9.61 9.31 22.33
N ASN A 17 9.93 10.30 23.17
CA ASN A 17 10.90 10.22 24.26
C ASN A 17 12.21 9.53 23.88
N GLY A 18 12.83 10.06 22.83
CA GLY A 18 14.03 9.48 22.22
C GLY A 18 15.02 10.56 21.88
N THR A 19 16.25 10.45 22.39
CA THR A 19 17.38 11.28 21.94
C THR A 19 18.31 10.42 21.09
N ILE A 20 18.29 10.63 19.78
CA ILE A 20 19.05 9.84 18.82
C ILE A 20 20.41 10.47 18.59
N ILE A 21 21.46 9.83 19.11
CA ILE A 21 22.86 10.25 18.96
C ILE A 21 23.70 9.29 18.11
N GLN A 22 23.12 8.15 17.75
CA GLN A 22 23.84 7.12 17.01
C GLN A 22 24.06 7.53 15.56
N THR A 23 25.26 7.27 15.05
CA THR A 23 25.65 7.57 13.67
C THR A 23 25.24 6.48 12.67
N SER A 24 24.92 5.28 13.16
CA SER A 24 24.34 4.22 12.34
C SER A 24 22.89 4.57 11.98
N PRO A 25 22.49 4.45 10.69
CA PRO A 25 21.14 4.75 10.27
C PRO A 25 20.09 3.96 11.06
N LEU A 26 19.09 4.66 11.59
CA LEU A 26 17.88 4.06 12.15
C LEU A 26 16.77 4.09 11.13
N HIS A 27 16.03 2.98 11.07
CA HIS A 27 14.89 2.86 10.19
C HIS A 27 13.67 2.37 11.00
N TYR A 28 12.65 3.21 11.07
CA TYR A 28 11.36 2.90 11.67
C TYR A 28 10.37 2.62 10.55
N VAL A 29 9.66 1.49 10.66
CA VAL A 29 8.74 1.02 9.61
C VAL A 29 7.39 0.69 10.22
N ALA A 30 6.33 1.29 9.69
CA ALA A 30 4.94 0.99 10.02
C ALA A 30 4.14 0.66 8.76
N THR A 31 3.18 -0.25 8.84
CA THR A 31 2.39 -0.65 7.66
C THR A 31 1.27 0.34 7.32
N ASP A 32 0.81 1.14 8.29
CA ASP A 32 -0.19 2.19 8.08
C ASP A 32 0.44 3.56 8.37
N ARG A 33 0.80 3.87 9.62
CA ARG A 33 1.21 5.24 9.98
C ARG A 33 2.30 5.32 11.05
N ILE A 34 3.06 6.40 11.00
CA ILE A 34 4.01 6.80 12.06
C ILE A 34 3.57 8.14 12.64
N ILE A 35 3.46 8.23 13.96
CA ILE A 35 3.19 9.47 14.69
C ILE A 35 4.36 9.74 15.61
N ALA A 36 5.02 10.89 15.45
CA ALA A 36 6.23 11.23 16.19
C ALA A 36 6.13 12.60 16.86
N GLY A 37 6.69 12.70 18.06
CA GLY A 37 6.68 13.92 18.87
C GLY A 37 6.48 13.60 20.35
N ASP A 38 5.96 14.57 21.09
CA ASP A 38 5.71 14.48 22.53
C ASP A 38 4.25 14.12 22.82
N ASN A 39 4.02 13.22 23.77
CA ASN A 39 2.70 12.68 24.16
C ASN A 39 1.88 12.14 22.97
N VAL A 40 2.53 11.37 22.09
CA VAL A 40 1.87 10.83 20.89
C VAL A 40 1.25 9.45 21.09
N SER A 41 1.54 8.78 22.22
CA SER A 41 0.96 7.48 22.55
C SER A 41 0.09 7.57 23.79
N ASP A 42 -1.10 6.94 23.73
CA ASP A 42 -1.96 6.72 24.92
C ASP A 42 -1.47 5.53 25.78
N ASP A 43 -0.36 4.90 25.38
CA ASP A 43 0.26 3.77 26.07
C ASP A 43 0.91 4.24 27.38
N VAL A 44 0.28 3.90 28.51
CA VAL A 44 0.75 4.24 29.85
C VAL A 44 2.13 3.69 30.19
N ASP A 45 2.61 2.70 29.43
CA ASP A 45 3.94 2.11 29.60
C ASP A 45 5.02 2.84 28.77
N GLN A 46 4.64 3.75 27.86
CA GLN A 46 5.57 4.62 27.17
C GLN A 46 5.70 5.93 27.92
N THR A 47 6.91 6.22 28.39
CA THR A 47 7.19 7.51 29.02
C THR A 47 7.12 8.61 27.96
N ASP A 48 6.30 9.62 28.21
CA ASP A 48 6.20 10.82 27.36
C ASP A 48 7.52 11.59 27.31
N GLY A 49 7.70 12.37 26.23
CA GLY A 49 8.87 13.19 26.03
C GLY A 49 9.15 13.48 24.56
N VAL A 50 9.97 14.50 24.33
CA VAL A 50 10.39 14.90 22.98
C VAL A 50 11.17 13.79 22.25
N TYR A 51 11.05 13.78 20.93
CA TYR A 51 11.88 12.98 20.05
C TYR A 51 12.88 13.88 19.33
N ASP A 52 14.16 13.75 19.66
CA ASP A 52 15.23 14.65 19.23
C ASP A 52 16.35 13.90 18.50
N ILE A 53 16.52 14.20 17.22
CA ILE A 53 17.55 13.64 16.34
C ILE A 53 18.78 14.56 16.39
N LYS A 54 19.87 14.13 17.03
CA LYS A 54 21.08 14.94 17.23
C LYS A 54 22.04 14.90 16.03
N SER A 55 23.01 15.79 16.05
CA SER A 55 24.07 15.90 15.05
C SER A 55 24.75 14.57 14.75
N GLY A 56 24.88 14.25 13.46
CA GLY A 56 25.49 13.01 12.96
C GLY A 56 24.57 11.79 12.97
N ALA A 57 23.38 11.88 13.57
CA ALA A 57 22.38 10.82 13.45
C ALA A 57 21.67 10.84 12.10
N ASN A 58 21.21 9.68 11.65
CA ASN A 58 20.43 9.51 10.43
C ASN A 58 19.22 8.62 10.73
N VAL A 59 18.02 9.15 10.55
CA VAL A 59 16.77 8.47 10.85
C VAL A 59 15.86 8.49 9.62
N THR A 60 15.32 7.33 9.28
CA THR A 60 14.29 7.18 8.26
C THR A 60 13.00 6.70 8.91
N PHE A 61 11.89 7.36 8.60
CA PHE A 61 10.53 6.88 8.83
C PHE A 61 9.94 6.40 7.52
N GLU A 62 9.47 5.16 7.50
CA GLU A 62 8.73 4.56 6.38
C GLU A 62 7.34 4.14 6.85
N ALA A 63 6.29 4.69 6.23
CA ALA A 63 4.89 4.40 6.56
C ALA A 63 4.07 4.07 5.31
N GLY A 64 2.98 3.33 5.47
CA GLY A 64 2.09 2.96 4.36
C GLY A 64 1.20 4.10 3.85
N ASP A 65 0.66 4.90 4.75
CA ASP A 65 -0.34 5.92 4.45
C ASP A 65 0.20 7.32 4.80
N TYR A 66 0.46 7.58 6.08
CA TYR A 66 0.94 8.90 6.49
C TYR A 66 1.95 8.88 7.64
N ILE A 67 2.76 9.95 7.67
CA ILE A 67 3.69 10.27 8.75
C ILE A 67 3.25 11.60 9.34
N GLN A 68 2.95 11.62 10.63
CA GLN A 68 2.56 12.82 11.36
C GLN A 68 3.64 13.21 12.36
N LEU A 69 4.21 14.39 12.16
CA LEU A 69 5.15 15.01 13.08
C LEU A 69 4.38 16.03 13.92
N THR A 70 4.44 15.88 15.23
CA THR A 70 3.73 16.73 16.19
C THR A 70 4.73 17.57 17.00
N ASN A 71 4.22 18.38 17.93
CA ASN A 71 5.07 19.14 18.82
C ASN A 71 6.02 18.20 19.58
N GLY A 72 7.27 18.62 19.78
CA GLY A 72 8.30 17.78 20.38
C GLY A 72 9.04 16.85 19.43
N PHE A 73 8.74 16.87 18.12
CA PHE A 73 9.65 16.29 17.11
C PHE A 73 10.73 17.32 16.72
N ILE A 74 12.00 16.99 16.96
CA ILE A 74 13.13 17.92 16.84
C ILE A 74 14.27 17.27 16.03
N VAL A 75 14.85 18.03 15.10
CA VAL A 75 16.07 17.64 14.38
C VAL A 75 17.18 18.65 14.69
N SER A 76 18.06 18.30 15.63
CA SER A 76 19.17 19.12 16.13
C SER A 76 20.49 18.78 15.42
N GLY A 77 20.52 18.93 14.09
CA GLY A 77 21.72 18.74 13.25
C GLY A 77 21.92 17.34 12.68
N GLY A 78 20.98 16.42 12.92
CA GLY A 78 20.96 15.11 12.26
C GLY A 78 20.27 15.15 10.90
N THR A 79 20.15 13.99 10.27
CA THR A 79 19.40 13.79 9.03
C THR A 79 18.11 13.04 9.33
N PHE A 80 17.00 13.54 8.77
CA PHE A 80 15.70 12.91 8.85
C PHE A 80 15.16 12.69 7.44
N HIS A 81 14.74 11.46 7.15
CA HIS A 81 14.06 11.08 5.92
C HIS A 81 12.67 10.55 6.26
N ALA A 82 11.69 10.94 5.46
CA ALA A 82 10.33 10.44 5.53
C ALA A 82 9.96 9.82 4.18
N VAL A 83 9.46 8.60 4.20
CA VAL A 83 9.05 7.85 3.02
C VAL A 83 7.63 7.35 3.24
N ILE A 84 6.73 7.66 2.31
CA ILE A 84 5.46 6.94 2.20
C ILE A 84 5.66 5.85 1.17
N ASN A 85 5.56 4.60 1.63
CA ASN A 85 5.61 3.42 0.80
C ASN A 85 4.39 2.59 1.15
N SER A 86 3.31 2.77 0.39
CA SER A 86 2.05 2.08 0.62
C SER A 86 2.26 0.58 0.68
N TYR A 87 2.22 0.07 1.90
CA TYR A 87 2.18 -1.36 2.20
C TYR A 87 0.85 -1.89 1.70
N LEU A 88 0.79 -2.16 0.41
CA LEU A 88 -0.22 -3.02 -0.17
C LEU A 88 0.17 -4.44 0.28
N PRO A 89 -0.59 -5.09 1.18
CA PRO A 89 -0.36 -6.49 1.46
C PRO A 89 -0.52 -7.24 0.12
N ASN A 90 0.60 -7.66 -0.46
CA ASN A 90 0.77 -8.34 -1.76
C ASN A 90 1.11 -7.52 -3.01
N GLN A 91 1.92 -6.46 -2.94
CA GLN A 91 2.82 -6.22 -4.08
C GLN A 91 4.03 -7.17 -4.01
N GLN A 92 3.80 -8.42 -4.41
CA GLN A 92 4.86 -9.14 -5.12
C GLN A 92 5.21 -8.25 -6.32
N LEU A 93 6.37 -7.59 -6.27
CA LEU A 93 7.04 -7.13 -7.47
C LEU A 93 7.12 -8.34 -8.39
N CYS A 94 6.28 -8.37 -9.42
CA CYS A 94 6.36 -9.36 -10.47
C CYS A 94 7.62 -9.06 -11.27
N PHE A 95 8.76 -9.51 -10.74
CA PHE A 95 9.93 -9.73 -11.56
C PHE A 95 9.50 -10.77 -12.59
N TRP A 96 9.29 -10.33 -13.83
CA TRP A 96 9.24 -11.20 -14.99
C TRP A 96 10.63 -11.83 -15.13
N GLN A 97 10.89 -12.88 -14.36
CA GLN A 97 11.91 -13.83 -14.74
C GLN A 97 11.29 -14.67 -15.84
N ASN A 98 11.75 -14.44 -17.07
CA ASN A 98 11.51 -15.35 -18.19
C ASN A 98 12.17 -16.68 -17.83
N ARG A 99 11.44 -17.54 -17.12
CA ARG A 99 11.76 -18.94 -17.01
C ARG A 99 11.10 -19.60 -18.20
N GLU A 100 11.88 -20.10 -19.14
CA GLU A 100 11.34 -21.04 -20.13
C GLU A 100 10.83 -22.26 -19.37
N VAL A 101 9.51 -22.34 -19.19
CA VAL A 101 8.85 -23.51 -18.63
C VAL A 101 8.07 -24.15 -19.75
N ASN A 102 8.60 -25.26 -20.29
CA ASN A 102 7.96 -26.08 -21.31
C ASN A 102 6.73 -26.88 -20.80
N THR A 103 6.08 -26.43 -19.72
CA THR A 103 4.86 -27.06 -19.18
C THR A 103 4.02 -26.03 -18.43
N VAL A 104 2.79 -25.82 -18.90
CA VAL A 104 1.78 -25.00 -18.21
C VAL A 104 1.25 -25.79 -17.03
N ASN A 105 1.73 -25.49 -15.83
CA ASN A 105 1.06 -25.92 -14.59
C ASN A 105 0.03 -24.85 -14.20
N ILE A 106 -1.23 -25.11 -14.51
CA ILE A 106 -2.37 -24.34 -14.00
C ILE A 106 -2.49 -24.68 -12.50
N VAL A 107 -1.95 -23.82 -11.65
CA VAL A 107 -2.20 -23.93 -10.21
C VAL A 107 -3.58 -23.34 -9.93
N ASN A 108 -4.59 -24.21 -9.84
CA ASN A 108 -5.85 -23.87 -9.21
C ASN A 108 -5.57 -23.54 -7.75
N SER A 109 -5.58 -22.25 -7.39
CA SER A 109 -5.52 -21.81 -6.01
C SER A 109 -6.70 -22.41 -5.23
N LEU A 110 -6.40 -23.38 -4.38
CA LEU A 110 -7.31 -23.98 -3.41
C LEU A 110 -7.57 -22.96 -2.30
N SER A 111 -8.50 -22.04 -2.52
CA SER A 111 -9.19 -21.24 -1.50
C SER A 111 -10.39 -20.53 -2.13
N GLY A 112 -11.54 -21.22 -2.15
CA GLY A 112 -12.92 -20.71 -2.03
C GLY A 112 -13.49 -19.60 -2.94
N THR A 113 -12.71 -18.62 -3.40
CA THR A 113 -13.21 -17.46 -4.16
C THR A 113 -12.82 -17.57 -5.62
N PRO A 114 -13.78 -17.63 -6.56
CA PRO A 114 -13.47 -17.63 -7.98
C PRO A 114 -12.69 -16.37 -8.39
N ALA A 115 -11.72 -16.53 -9.29
CA ALA A 115 -10.95 -15.41 -9.81
C ALA A 115 -11.87 -14.41 -10.54
N LEU A 116 -11.60 -13.11 -10.39
CA LEU A 116 -12.31 -12.03 -11.08
C LEU A 116 -12.14 -12.16 -12.59
N LEU A 117 -13.25 -12.27 -13.30
CA LEU A 117 -13.29 -12.38 -14.76
C LEU A 117 -13.75 -11.07 -15.37
N ILE A 118 -13.08 -10.64 -16.44
CA ILE A 118 -13.42 -9.44 -17.20
C ILE A 118 -13.85 -9.84 -18.61
N LYS A 119 -15.03 -9.39 -19.05
CA LYS A 119 -15.55 -9.66 -20.40
C LYS A 119 -16.17 -8.41 -21.04
N PRO A 120 -16.07 -8.21 -22.36
CA PRO A 120 -15.19 -8.92 -23.27
C PRO A 120 -13.71 -8.63 -22.94
N ASN A 121 -12.81 -9.54 -23.31
CA ASN A 121 -11.38 -9.31 -23.27
C ASN A 121 -10.74 -10.02 -24.49
N PRO A 122 -10.24 -9.30 -25.50
CA PRO A 122 -10.12 -7.83 -25.58
C PRO A 122 -11.45 -7.08 -25.60
N ALA A 123 -11.43 -5.82 -25.17
CA ALA A 123 -12.58 -4.93 -25.01
C ALA A 123 -12.48 -3.70 -25.93
N GLN A 124 -13.63 -3.19 -26.37
CA GLN A 124 -13.72 -1.98 -27.20
C GLN A 124 -14.27 -0.78 -26.43
N SER A 125 -15.49 -0.87 -25.91
CA SER A 125 -16.14 0.29 -25.28
C SER A 125 -16.53 0.05 -23.84
N PHE A 126 -16.61 -1.21 -23.43
CA PHE A 126 -16.99 -1.55 -22.07
C PHE A 126 -16.35 -2.85 -21.61
N VAL A 127 -16.30 -3.03 -20.29
CA VAL A 127 -16.01 -4.31 -19.65
C VAL A 127 -17.01 -4.60 -18.54
N GLU A 128 -17.36 -5.86 -18.39
CA GLU A 128 -18.22 -6.41 -17.34
C GLU A 128 -17.39 -7.28 -16.41
N LEU A 129 -17.66 -7.15 -15.12
CA LEU A 129 -16.99 -7.88 -14.05
C LEU A 129 -17.84 -9.07 -13.62
N GLN A 130 -17.26 -10.26 -13.65
CA GLN A 130 -17.89 -11.51 -13.19
C GLN A 130 -17.07 -12.12 -12.04
N ASN A 131 -17.72 -12.92 -11.20
CA ASN A 131 -17.11 -13.50 -9.99
C ASN A 131 -16.67 -12.46 -8.95
N ILE A 132 -17.38 -11.34 -8.88
CA ILE A 132 -17.29 -10.42 -7.75
C ILE A 132 -17.85 -11.16 -6.53
N SER A 133 -17.21 -11.02 -5.37
CA SER A 133 -17.70 -11.60 -4.12
C SER A 133 -19.18 -11.23 -3.90
N GLU A 134 -20.05 -12.23 -3.73
CA GLU A 134 -21.50 -12.05 -3.53
C GLU A 134 -21.84 -11.23 -2.26
N GLN A 135 -20.86 -11.00 -1.39
CA GLN A 135 -21.00 -10.22 -0.16
C GLN A 135 -20.81 -8.71 -0.35
N LEU A 136 -20.53 -8.22 -1.57
CA LEU A 136 -20.30 -6.81 -1.84
C LEU A 136 -21.52 -6.15 -2.46
N ASP A 137 -22.29 -5.40 -1.66
CA ASP A 137 -23.39 -4.57 -2.14
C ASP A 137 -22.91 -3.32 -2.90
N GLN A 138 -21.75 -2.80 -2.52
CA GLN A 138 -21.06 -1.69 -3.17
C GLN A 138 -19.55 -1.92 -3.09
N PHE A 139 -18.82 -1.57 -4.15
CA PHE A 139 -17.37 -1.70 -4.21
C PHE A 139 -16.75 -0.66 -5.13
N SER A 140 -15.46 -0.41 -4.94
CA SER A 140 -14.69 0.57 -5.67
C SER A 140 -13.81 -0.12 -6.71
N VAL A 141 -13.98 0.25 -7.97
CA VAL A 141 -13.20 -0.27 -9.10
C VAL A 141 -12.15 0.75 -9.50
N TYR A 142 -10.89 0.31 -9.53
CA TYR A 142 -9.76 1.12 -9.99
C TYR A 142 -9.16 0.47 -11.23
N VAL A 143 -8.97 1.27 -12.28
CA VAL A 143 -8.28 0.85 -13.51
C VAL A 143 -6.94 1.55 -13.59
N TYR A 144 -5.90 0.76 -13.79
CA TYR A 144 -4.51 1.19 -13.90
C TYR A 144 -4.01 0.97 -15.32
N ASP A 145 -3.26 1.94 -15.85
CA ASP A 145 -2.50 1.74 -17.08
C ASP A 145 -1.26 0.86 -16.86
N ASN A 146 -0.50 0.62 -17.93
CA ASN A 146 0.73 -0.19 -17.88
C ASN A 146 1.88 0.45 -17.07
N LEU A 147 1.75 1.72 -16.68
CA LEU A 147 2.68 2.42 -15.80
C LEU A 147 2.19 2.43 -14.34
N GLY A 148 1.05 1.80 -14.04
CA GLY A 148 0.48 1.75 -12.69
C GLY A 148 -0.26 3.03 -12.29
N ARG A 149 -0.58 3.92 -13.22
CA ARG A 149 -1.36 5.15 -12.93
C ARG A 149 -2.85 4.84 -12.98
N ILE A 150 -3.61 5.37 -12.03
CA ILE A 150 -5.08 5.28 -12.05
C ILE A 150 -5.60 6.13 -13.20
N VAL A 151 -6.31 5.50 -14.14
CA VAL A 151 -6.92 6.16 -15.31
C VAL A 151 -8.44 6.21 -15.25
N LEU A 152 -9.06 5.36 -14.42
CA LEU A 152 -10.49 5.33 -14.18
C LEU A 152 -10.76 4.82 -12.78
N GLN A 153 -11.71 5.46 -12.10
CA GLN A 153 -12.18 5.07 -10.78
C GLN A 153 -13.70 5.18 -10.75
N VAL A 154 -14.38 4.12 -10.34
CA VAL A 154 -15.85 4.06 -10.30
C VAL A 154 -16.32 3.34 -9.05
N GLU A 155 -17.28 3.94 -8.34
CA GLU A 155 -18.07 3.24 -7.33
C GLU A 155 -19.17 2.44 -8.01
N SER A 156 -19.33 1.19 -7.59
CA SER A 156 -20.06 0.20 -8.36
C SER A 156 -20.94 -0.70 -7.50
N SER A 157 -22.05 -1.16 -8.06
CA SER A 157 -22.85 -2.28 -7.55
C SER A 157 -22.53 -3.57 -8.33
N PRO A 158 -22.95 -4.76 -7.84
CA PRO A 158 -22.86 -6.01 -8.60
C PRO A 158 -23.50 -5.87 -9.99
N ASN A 159 -22.86 -6.42 -11.03
CA ASN A 159 -23.24 -6.36 -12.45
C ASN A 159 -22.90 -5.05 -13.21
N LEU A 160 -21.87 -4.32 -12.78
CA LEU A 160 -21.43 -3.13 -13.52
C LEU A 160 -20.86 -3.46 -14.90
N LYS A 161 -21.36 -2.72 -15.87
CA LYS A 161 -20.76 -2.50 -17.18
C LYS A 161 -19.95 -1.21 -17.12
N LEU A 162 -18.64 -1.34 -16.99
CA LEU A 162 -17.71 -0.22 -16.90
C LEU A 162 -17.46 0.33 -18.31
N ASP A 163 -17.77 1.61 -18.53
CA ASP A 163 -17.43 2.33 -19.75
C ASP A 163 -15.92 2.62 -19.78
N ILE A 164 -15.28 2.24 -20.89
CA ILE A 164 -13.83 2.42 -21.12
C ILE A 164 -13.54 3.13 -22.44
N ASP A 165 -14.52 3.80 -23.05
CA ASP A 165 -14.35 4.48 -24.34
C ASP A 165 -13.27 5.58 -24.29
N GLN A 166 -13.12 6.23 -23.12
CA GLN A 166 -12.12 7.28 -22.92
C GLN A 166 -10.69 6.73 -22.74
N LEU A 167 -10.53 5.41 -22.63
CA LEU A 167 -9.21 4.79 -22.50
C LEU A 167 -8.55 4.63 -23.87
N VAL A 168 -7.26 4.95 -23.93
CA VAL A 168 -6.41 4.72 -25.10
C VAL A 168 -6.22 3.21 -25.32
N PRO A 169 -5.98 2.73 -26.55
CA PRO A 169 -5.64 1.31 -26.76
C PRO A 169 -4.42 0.88 -25.94
N GLY A 170 -4.52 -0.24 -25.23
CA GLY A 170 -3.49 -0.65 -24.26
C GLY A 170 -3.90 -1.81 -23.36
N ILE A 171 -2.98 -2.18 -22.48
CA ILE A 171 -3.21 -3.20 -21.44
C ILE A 171 -3.52 -2.49 -20.13
N TYR A 172 -4.59 -2.90 -19.49
CA TYR A 172 -5.08 -2.32 -18.25
C TYR A 172 -5.19 -3.38 -17.16
N SER A 173 -4.87 -2.98 -15.93
CA SER A 173 -5.15 -3.79 -14.73
C SER A 173 -6.33 -3.18 -14.00
N LEU A 174 -7.24 -4.03 -13.52
CA LEU A 174 -8.41 -3.62 -12.76
C LEU A 174 -8.32 -4.24 -11.36
N HIS A 175 -8.58 -3.44 -10.34
CA HIS A 175 -8.55 -3.85 -8.93
C HIS A 175 -9.84 -3.45 -8.23
N ILE A 176 -10.37 -4.36 -7.42
CA ILE A 176 -11.49 -4.14 -6.50
C ILE A 176 -10.92 -4.14 -5.08
N LEU A 177 -10.95 -3.00 -4.40
CA LEU A 177 -10.31 -2.83 -3.10
C LEU A 177 -10.91 -3.75 -2.03
N GLU A 178 -12.25 -3.83 -1.99
CA GLU A 178 -13.00 -4.45 -0.91
C GLU A 178 -12.86 -5.98 -0.89
N SER A 179 -12.70 -6.61 -2.06
CA SER A 179 -12.45 -8.06 -2.18
C SER A 179 -10.99 -8.42 -2.40
N ASN A 180 -10.11 -7.42 -2.54
CA ASN A 180 -8.72 -7.59 -2.98
C ASN A 180 -8.60 -8.46 -4.26
N GLN A 181 -9.60 -8.37 -5.14
CA GLN A 181 -9.61 -9.09 -6.41
C GLN A 181 -9.00 -8.21 -7.51
N SER A 182 -8.23 -8.82 -8.40
CA SER A 182 -7.66 -8.12 -9.54
C SER A 182 -7.73 -8.97 -10.80
N SER A 183 -7.79 -8.30 -11.94
CA SER A 183 -7.78 -8.94 -13.26
C SER A 183 -7.28 -7.96 -14.31
N LYS A 184 -7.09 -8.41 -15.55
CA LYS A 184 -6.49 -7.61 -16.63
C LYS A 184 -7.34 -7.70 -17.88
N PHE A 185 -7.35 -6.61 -18.65
CA PHE A 185 -7.98 -6.58 -19.96
C PHE A 185 -7.17 -5.78 -20.97
N ILE A 186 -7.41 -6.06 -22.24
CA ILE A 186 -6.81 -5.37 -23.37
C ILE A 186 -7.88 -4.47 -23.99
N LYS A 187 -7.62 -3.17 -24.11
CA LYS A 187 -8.44 -2.22 -24.88
C LYS A 187 -7.89 -2.12 -26.30
N TYR A 188 -8.77 -2.27 -27.29
CA TYR A 188 -8.48 -1.98 -28.70
C TYR A 188 -8.84 -0.57 -29.11
#